data_AF-A0A4V1VK24-F1
#
_entry.id   AF-A0A4V1VK24-F1
#
_cell.length_a   1.000
_cell.length_b   1.000
_cell.length_c   1.000
_cell.angle_alpha   90.00
_cell.angle_beta   90.00
_cell.angle_gamma   90.00
#
_symmetry.space_group_name_H-M   'P 1'
#
loop_
_entity.id
_entity.type
_entity.pdbx_description
1 polymer ?
#
loop_
_entity_poly.entity_id
_entity_poly.type
_entity_poly.pdbx_seq_one_letter_code
_entity_poly.pdbx_strand_id
1 'polypeptide(L)'
;SDHDPSIIGFDADPAASTLEVTGPGSVRRGSDGTVKVTVSGSGDVPAATGTVTVKDGATTLDSAELVGGSATLSVDTSEIPVGARTLVVSYAGDGEHAAASATTRLTVLKAATGLTATSTSSVYGTSGTLTVQADPAATGLVYALADGELLAMGTLKAGQATLKLDPTALAPGSHEVEVFYGGNDVVDPADTTATHVVGWATSSLKASSSPSKLVVGKTKATVKATVTTKGFTASGGTVTVKSGTHTVGTGTVKDGVASVALRTFSTTGTKKLTVTWAGNAEATGSSASVTVTITKK
;
A
#
# COMPACT_ATOMS: atom_id res chain seq x y z
N SER A 1 -12.84 -95.88 -4.26
CA SER A 1 -11.89 -94.98 -4.92
C SER A 1 -12.58 -93.66 -5.07
N ASP A 2 -12.26 -92.72 -4.18
CA ASP A 2 -12.48 -91.28 -4.28
C ASP A 2 -11.81 -90.72 -3.02
N HIS A 3 -10.61 -90.19 -3.19
CA HIS A 3 -10.10 -89.12 -2.35
C HIS A 3 -9.61 -88.07 -3.32
N ASP A 4 -10.47 -87.11 -3.63
CA ASP A 4 -10.09 -85.85 -4.26
C ASP A 4 -9.41 -84.98 -3.17
N PRO A 5 -8.08 -84.78 -3.18
CA PRO A 5 -7.46 -83.90 -2.23
C PRO A 5 -7.83 -82.46 -2.61
N SER A 6 -8.63 -81.82 -1.77
CA SER A 6 -8.82 -80.37 -1.83
C SER A 6 -7.45 -79.71 -1.69
N ILE A 7 -6.96 -79.07 -2.75
CA ILE A 7 -5.80 -78.18 -2.67
C ILE A 7 -6.19 -77.04 -1.75
N ILE A 8 -5.69 -77.09 -0.52
CA ILE A 8 -5.66 -75.92 0.36
C ILE A 8 -4.74 -74.94 -0.35
N GLY A 9 -5.31 -73.89 -0.94
CA GLY A 9 -4.53 -72.81 -1.52
C GLY A 9 -3.61 -72.25 -0.43
N PHE A 10 -2.30 -72.37 -0.63
CA PHE A 10 -1.35 -71.52 0.07
C PHE A 10 -1.53 -70.14 -0.51
N ASP A 11 -2.36 -69.33 0.14
CA ASP A 11 -2.35 -67.89 -0.13
C ASP A 11 -0.97 -67.41 0.34
N ALA A 12 -0.11 -67.06 -0.62
CA ALA A 12 1.22 -66.59 -0.31
C ALA A 12 1.09 -65.23 0.38
N ASP A 13 1.84 -65.03 1.46
CA ASP A 13 1.84 -63.74 2.15
C ASP A 13 2.39 -62.65 1.19
N PRO A 14 1.79 -61.45 1.12
CA PRO A 14 2.24 -60.40 0.21
C PRO A 14 3.72 -60.08 0.35
N ALA A 15 4.40 -59.80 -0.76
CA ALA A 15 5.83 -59.47 -0.76
C ALA A 15 6.10 -58.18 0.03
N ALA A 16 7.24 -58.12 0.72
CA ALA A 16 7.66 -56.92 1.40
C ALA A 16 7.81 -55.75 0.41
N SER A 17 7.28 -54.59 0.76
CA SER A 17 7.29 -53.41 -0.09
C SER A 17 8.29 -52.36 0.39
N THR A 18 9.00 -51.74 -0.56
CA THR A 18 9.82 -50.55 -0.34
C THR A 18 9.08 -49.34 -0.92
N LEU A 19 8.86 -48.33 -0.07
CA LEU A 19 8.20 -47.08 -0.42
C LEU A 19 9.23 -45.95 -0.51
N GLU A 20 9.55 -45.52 -1.73
CA GLU A 20 10.42 -44.37 -1.97
C GLU A 20 9.57 -43.10 -2.13
N VAL A 21 9.91 -42.06 -1.39
CA VAL A 21 9.16 -40.79 -1.38
C VAL A 21 10.12 -39.63 -1.60
N THR A 22 9.84 -38.83 -2.63
CA THR A 22 10.48 -37.53 -2.85
C THR A 22 9.44 -36.45 -2.60
N GLY A 23 9.63 -35.66 -1.54
CA GLY A 23 8.67 -34.61 -1.18
C GLY A 23 8.99 -33.25 -1.79
N PRO A 24 8.12 -32.26 -1.50
CA PRO A 24 8.11 -31.00 -2.22
C PRO A 24 9.22 -30.03 -1.82
N GLY A 25 9.96 -30.30 -0.73
CA GLY A 25 10.98 -29.37 -0.23
C GLY A 25 10.34 -28.13 0.37
N SER A 26 10.60 -26.95 -0.20
CA SER A 26 10.04 -25.68 0.27
C SER A 26 8.98 -25.17 -0.69
N VAL A 27 7.79 -24.84 -0.17
CA VAL A 27 6.64 -24.39 -0.96
C VAL A 27 6.06 -23.14 -0.29
N ARG A 28 5.71 -22.11 -1.08
CA ARG A 28 5.03 -20.93 -0.55
C ARG A 28 3.58 -21.26 -0.26
N ARG A 29 3.08 -20.76 0.87
CA ARG A 29 1.66 -20.83 1.23
C ARG A 29 0.79 -20.34 0.06
N GLY A 30 -0.27 -21.10 -0.25
CA GLY A 30 -1.17 -20.82 -1.38
C GLY A 30 -0.68 -21.39 -2.72
N SER A 31 0.38 -22.20 -2.71
CA SER A 31 0.86 -22.97 -3.86
C SER A 31 0.85 -24.46 -3.56
N ASP A 32 0.87 -25.27 -4.62
CA ASP A 32 0.87 -26.72 -4.52
C ASP A 32 2.31 -27.27 -4.49
N GLY A 33 2.57 -28.17 -3.54
CA GLY A 33 3.78 -28.97 -3.48
C GLY A 33 3.60 -30.34 -4.13
N THR A 34 4.60 -30.83 -4.87
CA THR A 34 4.54 -32.17 -5.46
C THR A 34 5.22 -33.22 -4.58
N VAL A 35 4.53 -34.32 -4.28
CA VAL A 35 5.10 -35.52 -3.68
C VAL A 35 5.11 -36.63 -4.72
N LYS A 36 6.29 -37.19 -5.00
CA LYS A 36 6.44 -38.35 -5.89
C LYS A 36 6.66 -39.60 -5.06
N VAL A 37 5.95 -40.66 -5.43
CA VAL A 37 5.96 -41.94 -4.73
C VAL A 37 6.25 -43.06 -5.71
N THR A 38 7.14 -43.96 -5.34
CA THR A 38 7.39 -45.21 -6.04
C THR A 38 7.32 -46.37 -5.03
N VAL A 39 6.56 -47.39 -5.37
CA VAL A 39 6.42 -48.63 -4.60
C VAL A 39 7.04 -49.76 -5.39
N SER A 40 7.93 -50.51 -4.74
CA SER A 40 8.56 -51.71 -5.30
C SER A 40 8.41 -52.88 -4.34
N GLY A 41 8.11 -54.06 -4.87
CA GLY A 41 8.11 -55.31 -4.11
C GLY A 41 9.45 -56.04 -4.21
N SER A 42 9.75 -56.91 -3.26
CA SER A 42 10.90 -57.81 -3.34
C SER A 42 10.64 -59.00 -4.26
N GLY A 43 11.53 -59.26 -5.23
CA GLY A 43 11.42 -60.40 -6.16
C GLY A 43 10.72 -60.04 -7.47
N ASP A 44 10.38 -61.05 -8.28
CA ASP A 44 9.71 -60.88 -9.57
C ASP A 44 8.17 -60.79 -9.40
N VAL A 45 7.70 -59.76 -8.69
CA VAL A 45 6.27 -59.46 -8.53
C VAL A 45 5.79 -58.41 -9.55
N PRO A 46 4.51 -58.41 -9.96
CA PRO A 46 3.94 -57.35 -10.80
C PRO A 46 4.11 -55.96 -10.18
N ALA A 47 3.93 -54.90 -10.96
CA ALA A 47 4.01 -53.54 -10.43
C ALA A 47 2.90 -53.30 -9.38
N ALA A 48 3.26 -52.68 -8.25
CA ALA A 48 2.32 -52.38 -7.18
C ALA A 48 1.13 -51.53 -7.67
N THR A 49 -0.05 -51.89 -7.18
CA THR A 49 -1.34 -51.25 -7.42
C THR A 49 -1.94 -50.75 -6.11
N GLY A 50 -3.05 -50.03 -6.18
CA GLY A 50 -3.73 -49.51 -4.99
C GLY A 50 -3.37 -48.06 -4.69
N THR A 51 -3.74 -47.59 -3.50
CA THR A 51 -3.72 -46.17 -3.16
C THR A 51 -2.56 -45.81 -2.25
N VAL A 52 -1.90 -44.69 -2.55
CA VAL A 52 -0.99 -44.01 -1.64
C VAL A 52 -1.64 -42.74 -1.10
N THR A 53 -1.43 -42.47 0.17
CA THR A 53 -2.01 -41.32 0.88
C THR A 53 -0.90 -40.52 1.55
N VAL A 54 -0.93 -39.20 1.41
CA VAL A 54 -0.04 -38.28 2.13
C VAL A 54 -0.81 -37.54 3.23
N LYS A 55 -0.23 -37.50 4.44
CA LYS A 55 -0.82 -36.88 5.63
C LYS A 55 0.13 -35.91 6.32
N ASP A 56 -0.42 -34.88 6.94
CA ASP A 56 0.24 -34.09 7.99
C ASP A 56 -0.48 -34.35 9.33
N GLY A 57 0.18 -35.09 10.22
CA GLY A 57 -0.46 -35.62 11.42
C GLY A 57 -1.66 -36.51 11.09
N ALA A 58 -2.85 -36.13 11.57
CA ALA A 58 -4.09 -36.86 11.31
C ALA A 58 -4.79 -36.44 10.00
N THR A 59 -4.40 -35.31 9.42
CA THR A 59 -5.06 -34.73 8.24
C THR A 59 -4.53 -35.38 6.97
N THR A 60 -5.42 -35.97 6.18
CA THR A 60 -5.11 -36.38 4.81
C THR A 60 -5.02 -35.14 3.93
N LEU A 61 -3.87 -34.96 3.26
CA LEU A 61 -3.66 -33.85 2.33
C LEU A 61 -4.04 -34.24 0.90
N ASP A 62 -3.67 -35.46 0.49
CA ASP A 62 -4.02 -35.99 -0.83
C ASP A 62 -3.94 -37.53 -0.86
N SER A 63 -4.54 -38.15 -1.87
CA SER A 63 -4.43 -39.59 -2.15
C SER A 63 -4.50 -39.85 -3.65
N ALA A 64 -3.66 -40.76 -4.13
CA ALA A 64 -3.59 -41.12 -5.55
C ALA A 64 -3.44 -42.62 -5.73
N GLU A 65 -3.97 -43.15 -6.83
CA GLU A 65 -3.73 -44.53 -7.24
C GLU A 65 -2.34 -44.68 -7.88
N LEU A 66 -1.70 -45.81 -7.62
CA LEU A 66 -0.46 -46.20 -8.28
C LEU A 66 -0.74 -46.61 -9.73
N VAL A 67 0.02 -46.03 -10.66
CA VAL A 67 0.04 -46.42 -12.07
C VAL A 67 1.45 -46.90 -12.39
N GLY A 68 1.61 -48.20 -12.63
CA GLY A 68 2.92 -48.82 -12.85
C GLY A 68 3.85 -48.69 -11.64
N GLY A 69 3.32 -48.87 -10.43
CA GLY A 69 4.09 -48.78 -9.18
C GLY A 69 4.48 -47.35 -8.78
N SER A 70 3.97 -46.31 -9.45
CA SER A 70 4.27 -44.91 -9.13
C SER A 70 3.03 -44.03 -9.05
N ALA A 71 3.10 -43.00 -8.21
CA ALA A 71 2.06 -41.99 -8.09
C ALA A 71 2.67 -40.60 -7.85
N THR A 72 1.93 -39.56 -8.23
CA THR A 72 2.26 -38.17 -7.92
C THR A 72 1.07 -37.55 -7.19
N LEU A 73 1.34 -36.97 -6.02
CA LEU A 73 0.34 -36.32 -5.18
C LEU A 73 0.60 -34.82 -5.13
N SER A 74 -0.48 -34.04 -5.04
CA SER A 74 -0.44 -32.58 -4.92
C SER A 74 -0.81 -32.16 -3.50
N VAL A 75 0.07 -31.42 -2.84
CA VAL A 75 -0.12 -30.92 -1.47
C VAL A 75 -0.45 -29.44 -1.53
N ASP A 76 -1.73 -29.08 -1.37
CA ASP A 76 -2.16 -27.70 -1.21
C ASP A 76 -1.68 -27.14 0.14
N THR A 77 -0.89 -26.07 0.10
CA THR A 77 -0.33 -25.44 1.30
C THR A 77 -1.17 -24.28 1.84
N SER A 78 -2.34 -23.98 1.27
CA SER A 78 -3.21 -22.87 1.65
C SER A 78 -3.64 -22.91 3.12
N GLU A 79 -3.89 -24.10 3.65
CA GLU A 79 -4.34 -24.31 5.03
C GLU A 79 -3.26 -24.89 5.94
N ILE A 80 -2.09 -25.22 5.40
CA ILE A 80 -0.98 -25.75 6.20
C ILE A 80 -0.26 -24.58 6.89
N PRO A 81 -0.06 -24.62 8.23
CA PRO A 81 0.63 -23.54 8.93
C PRO A 81 2.08 -23.39 8.43
N VAL A 82 2.58 -22.15 8.41
CA VAL A 82 3.97 -21.81 8.03
C VAL A 82 4.97 -22.58 8.91
N GLY A 83 6.10 -22.97 8.32
CA GLY A 83 7.20 -23.66 8.97
C GLY A 83 7.41 -25.10 8.49
N ALA A 84 8.31 -25.80 9.17
CA ALA A 84 8.70 -27.17 8.83
C ALA A 84 7.67 -28.20 9.28
N ARG A 85 7.26 -29.08 8.37
CA ARG A 85 6.33 -30.21 8.53
C ARG A 85 7.01 -31.51 8.14
N THR A 86 6.62 -32.59 8.80
CA THR A 86 7.00 -33.96 8.41
C THR A 86 5.74 -34.64 7.89
N LEU A 87 5.71 -34.92 6.59
CA LEU A 87 4.58 -35.59 5.95
C LEU A 87 4.77 -37.10 6.04
N VAL A 88 3.70 -37.81 6.38
CA VAL A 88 3.66 -39.28 6.36
C VAL A 88 3.00 -39.71 5.06
N VAL A 89 3.67 -40.57 4.30
CA VAL A 89 3.12 -41.21 3.13
C VAL A 89 2.91 -42.68 3.45
N SER A 90 1.69 -43.17 3.23
CA SER A 90 1.31 -44.55 3.50
C SER A 90 0.76 -45.21 2.25
N TYR A 91 1.19 -46.44 2.02
CA TYR A 91 0.66 -47.38 1.05
C TYR A 91 -0.04 -48.51 1.80
N ALA A 92 -1.31 -48.78 1.49
CA ALA A 92 -2.11 -49.76 2.22
C ALA A 92 -1.76 -51.23 1.90
N GLY A 93 -0.96 -51.46 0.86
CA GLY A 93 -0.74 -52.80 0.30
C GLY A 93 -1.76 -53.14 -0.79
N ASP A 94 -1.48 -54.22 -1.50
CA ASP A 94 -2.39 -54.91 -2.40
C ASP A 94 -2.25 -56.44 -2.22
N GLY A 95 -2.84 -57.23 -3.12
CA GLY A 95 -2.78 -58.70 -3.02
C GLY A 95 -1.36 -59.28 -3.11
N GLU A 96 -0.42 -58.55 -3.73
CA GLU A 96 0.96 -59.00 -3.98
C GLU A 96 1.99 -58.21 -3.14
N HIS A 97 1.58 -57.09 -2.56
CA HIS A 97 2.45 -56.13 -1.88
C HIS A 97 1.96 -55.82 -0.46
N ALA A 98 2.82 -56.01 0.54
CA ALA A 98 2.53 -55.62 1.92
C ALA A 98 2.42 -54.09 2.08
N ALA A 99 1.68 -53.64 3.10
CA ALA A 99 1.59 -52.23 3.45
C ALA A 99 2.96 -51.62 3.81
N ALA A 100 3.18 -50.36 3.42
CA ALA A 100 4.43 -49.65 3.67
C ALA A 100 4.19 -48.17 4.03
N SER A 101 5.12 -47.57 4.75
CA SER A 101 5.07 -46.14 5.07
C SER A 101 6.46 -45.51 5.06
N ALA A 102 6.50 -44.22 4.73
CA ALA A 102 7.71 -43.41 4.66
C ALA A 102 7.38 -41.97 5.02
N THR A 103 8.41 -41.16 5.27
CA THR A 103 8.22 -39.74 5.59
C THR A 103 8.99 -38.85 4.64
N THR A 104 8.46 -37.65 4.40
CA THR A 104 9.17 -36.61 3.66
C THR A 104 9.01 -35.24 4.32
N ARG A 105 9.87 -34.28 3.97
CA ARG A 105 9.85 -32.92 4.52
C ARG A 105 9.10 -31.96 3.61
N LEU A 106 8.32 -31.09 4.23
CA LEU A 106 7.75 -29.89 3.63
C LEU A 106 8.10 -28.69 4.52
N THR A 107 8.66 -27.63 3.93
CA THR A 107 8.78 -26.33 4.60
C THR A 107 7.81 -25.37 3.95
N VAL A 108 6.75 -25.00 4.66
CA VAL A 108 5.80 -23.99 4.18
C VAL A 108 6.39 -22.61 4.44
N LEU A 109 6.70 -21.89 3.37
CA LEU A 109 7.14 -20.50 3.40
C LEU A 109 5.92 -19.57 3.47
N LYS A 110 6.13 -18.33 3.92
CA LYS A 110 5.09 -17.31 3.89
C LYS A 110 4.65 -17.00 2.44
N ALA A 111 3.42 -16.53 2.30
CA ALA A 111 2.91 -16.02 1.04
C ALA A 111 3.67 -14.73 0.63
N ALA A 112 3.82 -14.54 -0.68
CA ALA A 112 4.34 -13.27 -1.19
C ALA A 112 3.32 -12.15 -0.96
N THR A 113 3.78 -10.95 -0.59
CA THR A 113 2.89 -9.86 -0.21
C THR A 113 2.10 -9.27 -1.37
N GLY A 114 2.69 -9.18 -2.56
CA GLY A 114 2.08 -8.48 -3.70
C GLY A 114 1.72 -7.02 -3.38
N LEU A 115 2.56 -6.32 -2.62
CA LEU A 115 2.29 -4.96 -2.14
C LEU A 115 2.25 -3.97 -3.31
N THR A 116 1.17 -3.20 -3.39
CA THR A 116 0.98 -2.11 -4.34
C THR A 116 0.44 -0.90 -3.61
N ALA A 117 0.81 0.29 -4.08
CA ALA A 117 0.34 1.55 -3.54
C ALA A 117 -0.10 2.47 -4.67
N THR A 118 -1.21 3.17 -4.46
CA THR A 118 -1.75 4.15 -5.42
C THR A 118 -2.13 5.41 -4.68
N SER A 119 -1.84 6.56 -5.28
CA SER A 119 -2.11 7.85 -4.66
C SER A 119 -3.05 8.68 -5.52
N THR A 120 -3.97 9.39 -4.86
CA THR A 120 -4.76 10.45 -5.49
C THR A 120 -4.05 11.78 -5.31
N SER A 121 -3.90 12.56 -6.38
CA SER A 121 -3.33 13.90 -6.27
C SER A 121 -4.11 14.77 -5.28
N SER A 122 -3.41 15.70 -4.65
CA SER A 122 -3.96 16.63 -3.68
C SER A 122 -3.58 18.06 -4.00
N VAL A 123 -4.10 19.00 -3.21
CA VAL A 123 -3.69 20.41 -3.24
C VAL A 123 -3.16 20.76 -1.87
N TYR A 124 -2.12 21.59 -1.80
CA TYR A 124 -1.55 22.01 -0.52
C TYR A 124 -2.62 22.58 0.42
N GLY A 125 -2.60 22.19 1.69
CA GLY A 125 -3.64 22.51 2.67
C GLY A 125 -4.88 21.60 2.60
N THR A 126 -4.87 20.55 1.79
CA THR A 126 -5.90 19.49 1.79
C THR A 126 -5.27 18.11 1.94
N SER A 127 -5.89 17.23 2.72
CA SER A 127 -5.37 15.87 2.90
C SER A 127 -5.42 15.09 1.58
N GLY A 128 -4.28 14.51 1.20
CA GLY A 128 -4.21 13.46 0.21
C GLY A 128 -4.55 12.09 0.80
N THR A 129 -4.73 11.12 -0.09
CA THR A 129 -4.99 9.73 0.26
C THR A 129 -4.07 8.80 -0.52
N LEU A 130 -3.52 7.81 0.17
CA LEU A 130 -2.75 6.72 -0.39
C LEU A 130 -3.49 5.40 -0.08
N THR A 131 -3.79 4.63 -1.11
CA THR A 131 -4.44 3.32 -0.99
C THR A 131 -3.40 2.25 -1.19
N VAL A 132 -3.32 1.31 -0.25
CA VAL A 132 -2.38 0.19 -0.27
C VAL A 132 -3.17 -1.11 -0.41
N GLN A 133 -2.72 -1.97 -1.31
CA GLN A 133 -3.28 -3.29 -1.57
C GLN A 133 -2.16 -4.34 -1.50
N ALA A 134 -2.45 -5.46 -0.87
CA ALA A 134 -1.57 -6.61 -0.70
C ALA A 134 -2.39 -7.92 -0.75
N ASP A 135 -1.72 -9.04 -0.52
CA ASP A 135 -2.33 -10.35 -0.28
C ASP A 135 -3.46 -10.26 0.77
N PRO A 136 -4.62 -10.92 0.58
CA PRO A 136 -5.74 -10.86 1.53
C PRO A 136 -5.40 -11.32 2.95
N ALA A 137 -4.39 -12.16 3.14
CA ALA A 137 -3.93 -12.58 4.46
C ALA A 137 -2.96 -11.55 5.11
N ALA A 138 -2.55 -10.51 4.39
CA ALA A 138 -1.71 -9.45 4.93
C ALA A 138 -2.52 -8.59 5.92
N THR A 139 -1.96 -8.41 7.11
CA THR A 139 -2.55 -7.67 8.22
C THR A 139 -1.45 -6.95 9.00
N GLY A 140 -1.81 -5.84 9.64
CA GLY A 140 -0.86 -5.09 10.48
C GLY A 140 -0.49 -3.74 9.87
N LEU A 141 0.56 -3.11 10.41
CA LEU A 141 0.89 -1.73 10.09
C LEU A 141 1.57 -1.59 8.74
N VAL A 142 1.22 -0.51 8.05
CA VAL A 142 1.92 0.01 6.87
C VAL A 142 2.32 1.45 7.13
N TYR A 143 3.52 1.81 6.68
CA TYR A 143 4.12 3.13 6.86
C TYR A 143 4.36 3.75 5.49
N ALA A 144 4.05 5.03 5.35
CA ALA A 144 4.38 5.82 4.18
C ALA A 144 5.42 6.89 4.55
N LEU A 145 6.52 6.94 3.82
CA LEU A 145 7.58 7.92 3.98
C LEU A 145 7.78 8.71 2.68
N ALA A 146 8.23 9.94 2.79
CA ALA A 146 8.83 10.68 1.68
C ALA A 146 10.11 11.34 2.18
N ASP A 147 11.17 11.28 1.38
CA ASP A 147 12.50 11.82 1.74
C ASP A 147 13.02 11.33 3.11
N GLY A 148 12.63 10.12 3.52
CA GLY A 148 12.99 9.52 4.80
C GLY A 148 12.17 10.00 6.01
N GLU A 149 11.21 10.91 5.83
CA GLU A 149 10.31 11.37 6.90
C GLU A 149 8.97 10.61 6.88
N LEU A 150 8.45 10.28 8.06
CA LEU A 150 7.15 9.61 8.19
C LEU A 150 6.01 10.55 7.80
N LEU A 151 5.28 10.20 6.74
CA LEU A 151 4.12 10.94 6.27
C LEU A 151 2.81 10.45 6.88
N ALA A 152 2.61 9.14 6.91
CA ALA A 152 1.36 8.54 7.34
C ALA A 152 1.53 7.08 7.75
N MET A 153 0.57 6.61 8.53
CA MET A 153 0.44 5.21 8.90
C MET A 153 -0.97 4.71 8.59
N GLY A 154 -1.07 3.42 8.31
CA GLY A 154 -2.33 2.72 8.10
C GLY A 154 -2.26 1.31 8.64
N THR A 155 -3.38 0.61 8.65
CA THR A 155 -3.46 -0.79 9.04
C THR A 155 -4.08 -1.58 7.90
N LEU A 156 -3.35 -2.58 7.40
CA LEU A 156 -3.88 -3.58 6.48
C LEU A 156 -4.91 -4.45 7.19
N LYS A 157 -6.09 -4.54 6.60
CA LYS A 157 -7.14 -5.48 6.97
C LYS A 157 -7.63 -6.14 5.69
N ALA A 158 -7.55 -7.47 5.64
CA ALA A 158 -7.84 -8.24 4.43
C ALA A 158 -7.05 -7.72 3.21
N GLY A 159 -5.75 -7.45 3.39
CA GLY A 159 -4.89 -6.94 2.33
C GLY A 159 -5.12 -5.48 1.91
N GLN A 160 -5.99 -4.72 2.58
CA GLN A 160 -6.29 -3.33 2.19
C GLN A 160 -6.05 -2.33 3.32
N ALA A 161 -5.47 -1.18 2.96
CA ALA A 161 -5.29 -0.04 3.86
C ALA A 161 -5.48 1.29 3.13
N THR A 162 -5.93 2.30 3.86
CA THR A 162 -5.99 3.69 3.40
C THR A 162 -5.21 4.55 4.37
N LEU A 163 -4.21 5.27 3.84
CA LEU A 163 -3.36 6.17 4.60
C LEU A 163 -3.76 7.60 4.23
N LYS A 164 -4.10 8.40 5.25
CA LYS A 164 -4.43 9.81 5.08
C LYS A 164 -3.15 10.62 5.26
N LEU A 165 -2.78 11.37 4.23
CA LEU A 165 -1.62 12.25 4.27
C LEU A 165 -1.98 13.55 4.99
N ASP A 166 -1.02 14.08 5.76
CA ASP A 166 -1.18 15.41 6.35
C ASP A 166 -1.33 16.46 5.24
N PRO A 167 -2.28 17.42 5.35
CA PRO A 167 -2.53 18.44 4.33
C PRO A 167 -1.34 19.31 3.96
N THR A 168 -0.32 19.38 4.82
CA THR A 168 0.80 20.32 4.72
C THR A 168 2.17 19.66 4.76
N ALA A 169 2.23 18.33 4.88
CA ALA A 169 3.50 17.60 4.94
C ALA A 169 4.32 17.66 3.64
N LEU A 170 3.65 17.75 2.49
CA LEU A 170 4.29 17.80 1.18
C LEU A 170 4.02 19.15 0.51
N ALA A 171 5.09 19.83 0.08
CA ALA A 171 4.99 21.06 -0.70
C ALA A 171 4.39 20.80 -2.11
N PRO A 172 3.89 21.82 -2.84
CA PRO A 172 3.48 21.62 -4.24
C PRO A 172 4.60 21.03 -5.09
N GLY A 173 4.30 19.97 -5.85
CA GLY A 173 5.28 19.21 -6.61
C GLY A 173 4.90 17.74 -6.79
N SER A 174 5.81 16.97 -7.38
CA SER A 174 5.72 15.51 -7.50
C SER A 174 6.66 14.88 -6.49
N HIS A 175 6.14 13.98 -5.67
CA HIS A 175 6.86 13.32 -4.58
C HIS A 175 6.78 11.81 -4.75
N GLU A 176 7.92 11.13 -4.59
CA GLU A 176 7.92 9.68 -4.44
C GLU A 176 7.62 9.34 -2.97
N VAL A 177 6.64 8.47 -2.75
CA VAL A 177 6.23 8.00 -1.43
C VAL A 177 6.58 6.54 -1.32
N GLU A 178 7.50 6.21 -0.43
CA GLU A 178 7.88 4.85 -0.09
C GLU A 178 6.85 4.25 0.88
N VAL A 179 6.40 3.02 0.62
CA VAL A 179 5.43 2.31 1.43
C VAL A 179 6.02 1.02 1.92
N PHE A 180 6.01 0.82 3.23
CA PHE A 180 6.61 -0.35 3.87
C PHE A 180 5.57 -1.17 4.62
N TYR A 181 5.62 -2.48 4.43
CA TYR A 181 4.87 -3.48 5.19
C TYR A 181 5.84 -4.45 5.85
N GLY A 182 5.78 -4.56 7.18
CA GLY A 182 6.68 -5.39 7.97
C GLY A 182 6.43 -6.91 7.89
N GLY A 183 5.42 -7.35 7.13
CA GLY A 183 5.00 -8.75 7.12
C GLY A 183 4.14 -9.11 8.34
N ASN A 184 3.64 -10.33 8.32
CA ASN A 184 3.01 -10.95 9.50
C ASN A 184 3.42 -12.43 9.57
N ASP A 185 2.72 -13.24 10.37
CA ASP A 185 3.07 -14.65 10.57
C ASP A 185 2.93 -15.50 9.30
N VAL A 186 2.13 -15.05 8.31
CA VAL A 186 1.78 -15.83 7.11
C VAL A 186 2.13 -15.15 5.79
N VAL A 187 2.46 -13.86 5.78
CA VAL A 187 2.83 -13.05 4.61
C VAL A 187 4.19 -12.40 4.85
N ASP A 188 5.06 -12.44 3.84
CA ASP A 188 6.39 -11.80 3.88
C ASP A 188 6.30 -10.27 4.06
N PRO A 189 7.38 -9.63 4.56
CA PRO A 189 7.53 -8.19 4.43
C PRO A 189 7.69 -7.78 2.96
N ALA A 190 7.29 -6.56 2.64
CA ALA A 190 7.50 -5.96 1.33
C ALA A 190 7.49 -4.45 1.40
N ASP A 191 8.08 -3.82 0.39
CA ASP A 191 8.07 -2.40 0.16
C ASP A 191 7.66 -2.10 -1.30
N THR A 192 7.19 -0.89 -1.53
CA THR A 192 6.82 -0.39 -2.85
C THR A 192 6.86 1.14 -2.84
N THR A 193 6.71 1.77 -4.00
CA THR A 193 6.62 3.23 -4.10
C THR A 193 5.34 3.66 -4.82
N ALA A 194 4.89 4.88 -4.54
CA ALA A 194 3.83 5.55 -5.27
C ALA A 194 4.18 7.01 -5.49
N THR A 195 3.83 7.55 -6.65
CA THR A 195 3.97 8.99 -6.90
C THR A 195 2.76 9.74 -6.34
N HIS A 196 3.00 10.71 -5.46
CA HIS A 196 1.99 11.66 -5.00
C HIS A 196 2.25 13.05 -5.61
N VAL A 197 1.22 13.63 -6.22
CA VAL A 197 1.30 14.97 -6.81
C VAL A 197 0.49 15.95 -5.98
N VAL A 198 1.12 17.04 -5.57
CA VAL A 198 0.53 18.14 -4.82
C VAL A 198 0.45 19.38 -5.71
N GLY A 199 -0.75 19.88 -5.95
CA GLY A 199 -0.98 21.15 -6.62
C GLY A 199 -0.86 22.34 -5.67
N TRP A 200 -0.61 23.52 -6.24
CA TRP A 200 -0.69 24.78 -5.49
C TRP A 200 -2.10 25.05 -4.99
N ALA A 201 -2.20 25.57 -3.77
CA ALA A 201 -3.45 26.02 -3.20
C ALA A 201 -4.01 27.24 -3.96
N THR A 202 -5.34 27.38 -3.93
CA THR A 202 -6.00 28.62 -4.32
C THR A 202 -6.10 29.56 -3.13
N SER A 203 -6.04 30.86 -3.38
CA SER A 203 -6.18 31.89 -2.36
C SER A 203 -7.31 32.86 -2.69
N SER A 204 -7.82 33.52 -1.65
CA SER A 204 -8.70 34.68 -1.79
C SER A 204 -8.12 35.87 -1.04
N LEU A 205 -8.39 37.07 -1.55
CA LEU A 205 -7.87 38.32 -0.99
C LEU A 205 -9.00 39.25 -0.59
N LYS A 206 -8.94 39.79 0.63
CA LYS A 206 -9.79 40.89 1.08
C LYS A 206 -8.92 42.09 1.43
N ALA A 207 -9.27 43.25 0.90
CA ALA A 207 -8.55 44.50 1.16
C ALA A 207 -9.46 45.52 1.84
N SER A 208 -8.87 46.32 2.73
CA SER A 208 -9.51 47.48 3.35
C SER A 208 -8.48 48.59 3.53
N SER A 209 -8.93 49.85 3.55
CA SER A 209 -8.05 51.01 3.73
C SER A 209 -8.47 51.81 4.97
N SER A 210 -7.48 52.32 5.70
CA SER A 210 -7.71 53.23 6.82
C SER A 210 -6.64 54.35 6.86
N PRO A 211 -7.03 55.63 6.90
CA PRO A 211 -8.40 56.13 6.66
C PRO A 211 -8.83 55.96 5.18
N SER A 212 -10.14 55.90 4.92
CA SER A 212 -10.70 55.80 3.55
C SER A 212 -10.87 57.16 2.85
N LYS A 213 -10.85 58.25 3.63
CA LYS A 213 -10.82 59.64 3.14
C LYS A 213 -9.45 60.24 3.40
N LEU A 214 -8.85 60.82 2.37
CA LEU A 214 -7.48 61.33 2.38
C LEU A 214 -7.44 62.78 1.93
N VAL A 215 -6.54 63.57 2.51
CA VAL A 215 -6.23 64.92 2.00
C VAL A 215 -5.04 64.84 1.06
N VAL A 216 -5.17 65.44 -0.13
CA VAL A 216 -4.12 65.48 -1.16
C VAL A 216 -2.78 65.96 -0.57
N GLY A 217 -1.70 65.24 -0.86
CA GLY A 217 -0.34 65.54 -0.39
C GLY A 217 -0.09 65.39 1.12
N LYS A 218 -1.08 64.98 1.94
CA LYS A 218 -0.95 64.97 3.41
C LYS A 218 -1.22 63.61 4.05
N THR A 219 -2.42 63.07 3.85
CA THR A 219 -2.84 61.87 4.59
C THR A 219 -2.23 60.62 3.96
N LYS A 220 -1.54 59.81 4.76
CA LYS A 220 -1.13 58.46 4.36
C LYS A 220 -2.21 57.48 4.80
N ALA A 221 -2.70 56.67 3.86
CA ALA A 221 -3.56 55.53 4.18
C ALA A 221 -2.71 54.28 4.38
N THR A 222 -3.23 53.34 5.15
CA THR A 222 -2.72 51.97 5.20
C THR A 222 -3.76 51.04 4.59
N VAL A 223 -3.33 50.16 3.68
CA VAL A 223 -4.17 49.07 3.17
C VAL A 223 -3.86 47.81 3.97
N LYS A 224 -4.87 47.30 4.69
CA LYS A 224 -4.83 45.96 5.28
C LYS A 224 -5.33 44.97 4.24
N ALA A 225 -4.44 44.13 3.74
CA ALA A 225 -4.73 43.01 2.86
C ALA A 225 -4.75 41.73 3.72
N THR A 226 -5.83 40.94 3.61
CA THR A 226 -6.00 39.67 4.31
C THR A 226 -6.14 38.57 3.27
N VAL A 227 -5.19 37.65 3.26
CA VAL A 227 -5.14 36.48 2.38
C VAL A 227 -5.75 35.30 3.14
N THR A 228 -6.68 34.61 2.50
CA THR A 228 -7.30 33.40 3.05
C THR A 228 -7.01 32.22 2.14
N THR A 229 -6.49 31.15 2.72
CA THR A 229 -6.19 29.86 2.12
C THR A 229 -6.87 28.75 2.91
N LYS A 230 -7.15 27.60 2.29
CA LYS A 230 -7.79 26.46 2.97
C LYS A 230 -6.72 25.59 3.62
N GLY A 231 -6.88 25.27 4.90
CA GLY A 231 -6.06 24.29 5.63
C GLY A 231 -4.67 24.76 6.04
N PHE A 232 -4.26 25.98 5.72
CA PHE A 232 -3.05 26.62 6.23
C PHE A 232 -3.18 28.14 6.23
N THR A 233 -2.27 28.82 6.94
CA THR A 233 -2.19 30.29 6.96
C THR A 233 -1.07 30.75 6.04
N ALA A 234 -1.40 31.50 4.99
CA ALA A 234 -0.41 32.01 4.05
C ALA A 234 0.60 32.95 4.72
N SER A 235 1.89 32.74 4.43
CA SER A 235 2.99 33.61 4.85
C SER A 235 3.98 33.75 3.69
N GLY A 236 4.60 34.93 3.57
CA GLY A 236 5.40 35.29 2.41
C GLY A 236 4.57 35.76 1.21
N GLY A 237 5.26 36.07 0.12
CA GLY A 237 4.64 36.67 -1.07
C GLY A 237 4.31 38.16 -0.89
N THR A 238 4.45 38.90 -1.99
CA THR A 238 4.31 40.37 -1.98
C THR A 238 2.88 40.79 -2.32
N VAL A 239 2.30 41.65 -1.49
CA VAL A 239 1.12 42.46 -1.80
C VAL A 239 1.58 43.75 -2.47
N THR A 240 1.05 44.00 -3.67
CA THR A 240 1.25 45.24 -4.43
C THR A 240 -0.06 46.00 -4.52
N VAL A 241 -0.05 47.28 -4.16
CA VAL A 241 -1.20 48.18 -4.32
C VAL A 241 -0.93 49.13 -5.48
N LYS A 242 -1.81 49.15 -6.48
CA LYS A 242 -1.73 50.03 -7.65
C LYS A 242 -2.92 50.96 -7.76
N SER A 243 -2.68 52.18 -8.23
CA SER A 243 -3.70 53.12 -8.70
C SER A 243 -3.54 53.27 -10.21
N GLY A 244 -4.39 52.63 -11.00
CA GLY A 244 -4.13 52.44 -12.42
C GLY A 244 -2.88 51.60 -12.63
N THR A 245 -1.90 52.12 -13.39
CA THR A 245 -0.62 51.44 -13.64
C THR A 245 0.45 51.71 -12.56
N HIS A 246 0.26 52.71 -11.70
CA HIS A 246 1.26 53.15 -10.74
C HIS A 246 1.18 52.38 -9.42
N THR A 247 2.31 51.82 -8.98
CA THR A 247 2.45 51.23 -7.64
C THR A 247 2.50 52.33 -6.58
N VAL A 248 1.57 52.27 -5.63
CA VAL A 248 1.43 53.24 -4.54
C VAL A 248 1.84 52.69 -3.18
N GLY A 249 2.07 51.38 -3.08
CA GLY A 249 2.61 50.72 -1.90
C GLY A 249 2.85 49.24 -2.13
N THR A 250 3.76 48.67 -1.33
CA THR A 250 4.04 47.23 -1.27
C THR A 250 4.18 46.78 0.17
N GLY A 251 3.90 45.51 0.44
CA GLY A 251 4.17 44.88 1.72
C GLY A 251 4.14 43.36 1.58
N THR A 252 4.70 42.66 2.55
CA THR A 252 4.76 41.19 2.55
C THR A 252 3.67 40.63 3.45
N VAL A 253 3.08 39.50 3.07
CA VAL A 253 2.11 38.80 3.94
C VAL A 253 2.85 38.07 5.05
N LYS A 254 2.39 38.26 6.27
CA LYS A 254 2.79 37.46 7.43
C LYS A 254 1.52 37.10 8.19
N ASP A 255 1.39 35.82 8.56
CA ASP A 255 0.22 35.29 9.28
C ASP A 255 -1.11 35.66 8.60
N GLY A 256 -1.17 35.50 7.27
CA GLY A 256 -2.34 35.78 6.45
C GLY A 256 -2.64 37.27 6.22
N VAL A 257 -1.81 38.19 6.72
CA VAL A 257 -2.07 39.63 6.62
C VAL A 257 -0.85 40.40 6.10
N ALA A 258 -1.08 41.37 5.22
CA ALA A 258 -0.11 42.42 4.91
C ALA A 258 -0.68 43.79 5.28
N SER A 259 0.14 44.62 5.93
CA SER A 259 -0.15 46.02 6.21
C SER A 259 0.69 46.90 5.27
N VAL A 260 0.05 47.55 4.31
CA VAL A 260 0.74 48.29 3.24
C VAL A 260 0.53 49.79 3.43
N ALA A 261 1.57 50.50 3.82
CA ALA A 261 1.54 51.96 3.87
C ALA A 261 1.53 52.54 2.45
N LEU A 262 0.55 53.41 2.16
CA LEU A 262 0.43 54.08 0.87
C LEU A 262 1.25 55.36 0.82
N ARG A 263 1.77 55.66 -0.37
CA ARG A 263 2.28 57.00 -0.72
C ARG A 263 1.13 58.02 -0.73
N THR A 264 1.47 59.29 -0.56
CA THR A 264 0.51 60.39 -0.68
C THR A 264 0.07 60.57 -2.14
N PHE A 265 -1.18 60.95 -2.35
CA PHE A 265 -1.75 61.20 -3.67
C PHE A 265 -1.60 62.67 -4.06
N SER A 266 -1.31 62.94 -5.34
CA SER A 266 -1.15 64.28 -5.92
C SER A 266 -2.41 64.84 -6.57
N THR A 267 -3.45 64.01 -6.75
CA THR A 267 -4.72 64.40 -7.39
C THR A 267 -5.91 64.04 -6.52
N THR A 268 -6.96 64.87 -6.58
CA THR A 268 -8.23 64.65 -5.90
C THR A 268 -9.12 63.64 -6.64
N GLY A 269 -10.22 63.26 -6.00
CA GLY A 269 -11.24 62.38 -6.55
C GLY A 269 -11.24 60.98 -5.93
N THR A 270 -12.19 60.17 -6.36
CA THR A 270 -12.31 58.77 -5.96
C THR A 270 -11.33 57.93 -6.76
N LYS A 271 -10.43 57.20 -6.08
CA LYS A 271 -9.45 56.31 -6.71
C LYS A 271 -9.77 54.86 -6.33
N LYS A 272 -9.97 54.02 -7.34
CA LYS A 272 -10.01 52.56 -7.17
C LYS A 272 -8.59 52.03 -7.17
N LEU A 273 -8.20 51.40 -6.07
CA LEU A 273 -6.90 50.75 -5.90
C LEU A 273 -7.05 49.26 -6.17
N THR A 274 -6.19 48.72 -7.03
CA THR A 274 -6.05 47.28 -7.24
C THR A 274 -5.03 46.76 -6.25
N VAL A 275 -5.41 45.76 -5.46
CA VAL A 275 -4.55 45.10 -4.48
C VAL A 275 -4.33 43.69 -4.96
N THR A 276 -3.07 43.31 -5.21
CA THR A 276 -2.72 41.99 -5.73
C THR A 276 -1.69 41.36 -4.82
N TRP A 277 -1.97 40.14 -4.35
CA TRP A 277 -0.97 39.28 -3.73
C TRP A 277 -0.44 38.33 -4.80
N ALA A 278 0.88 38.26 -4.94
CA ALA A 278 1.53 37.47 -6.01
C ALA A 278 1.41 35.95 -5.83
N GLY A 279 1.02 35.48 -4.64
CA GLY A 279 1.17 34.09 -4.25
C GLY A 279 2.49 33.86 -3.51
N ASN A 280 2.73 32.60 -3.13
CA ASN A 280 3.96 32.13 -2.51
C ASN A 280 4.28 30.71 -3.01
N ALA A 281 5.17 29.97 -2.33
CA ALA A 281 5.55 28.63 -2.76
C ALA A 281 4.38 27.62 -2.66
N GLU A 282 3.43 27.86 -1.76
CA GLU A 282 2.32 26.95 -1.45
C GLU A 282 1.01 27.30 -2.15
N ALA A 283 0.81 28.57 -2.53
CA ALA A 283 -0.45 29.08 -3.03
C ALA A 283 -0.30 30.04 -4.22
N THR A 284 -1.26 29.94 -5.13
CA THR A 284 -1.43 30.88 -6.25
C THR A 284 -1.91 32.26 -5.76
N GLY A 285 -1.50 33.31 -6.49
CA GLY A 285 -1.86 34.69 -6.18
C GLY A 285 -3.35 35.00 -6.33
N SER A 286 -3.78 36.10 -5.69
CA SER A 286 -5.16 36.58 -5.74
C SER A 286 -5.21 38.10 -5.72
N SER A 287 -6.36 38.66 -6.10
CA SER A 287 -6.54 40.11 -6.18
C SER A 287 -7.86 40.58 -5.59
N ALA A 288 -7.87 41.83 -5.17
CA ALA A 288 -9.01 42.55 -4.62
C ALA A 288 -8.94 44.02 -5.07
N SER A 289 -9.99 44.78 -4.77
CA SER A 289 -9.94 46.23 -4.94
C SER A 289 -10.47 46.96 -3.71
N VAL A 290 -9.95 48.15 -3.47
CA VAL A 290 -10.40 49.05 -2.41
C VAL A 290 -10.49 50.46 -2.97
N THR A 291 -11.47 51.24 -2.54
CA THR A 291 -11.65 52.63 -2.97
C THR A 291 -11.23 53.57 -1.87
N VAL A 292 -10.53 54.65 -2.24
CA VAL A 292 -10.22 55.79 -1.37
C VAL A 292 -10.72 57.08 -2.02
N THR A 293 -11.18 58.02 -1.20
CA THR A 293 -11.62 59.35 -1.67
C THR A 293 -10.59 60.39 -1.26
N ILE A 294 -10.00 61.09 -2.24
CA ILE A 294 -9.04 62.17 -1.99
C ILE A 294 -9.73 63.51 -2.15
N THR A 295 -9.75 64.30 -1.09
CA THR A 295 -10.35 65.64 -1.08
C THR A 295 -9.28 66.73 -1.13
N LYS A 296 -9.72 67.95 -1.50
CA LYS A 296 -8.92 69.15 -1.26
C LYS A 296 -8.78 69.39 0.26
N LYS A 297 -7.79 70.20 0.63
CA LYS A 297 -7.62 70.68 2.00
C LYS A 297 -8.84 71.50 2.43
#